data_AF-A0A9P8H5A8-F1
#
_entry.id   AF-A0A9P8H5A8-F1
#
_cell.length_a   1.000
_cell.length_b   1.000
_cell.length_c   1.000
_cell.angle_alpha   90.00
_cell.angle_beta   90.00
_cell.angle_gamma   90.00
#
_symmetry.space_group_name_H-M   'P 1'
#
loop_
_entity.id
_entity.type
_entity.pdbx_description
1 polymer ?
#
loop_
_entity_poly.entity_id
_entity_poly.type
_entity_poly.pdbx_seq_one_letter_code
_entity_poly.pdbx_strand_id
1 'polypeptide(L)'
;MKFLCLHGAYGNIPTFRVQLGPMIELLESTSSASFEFIQGRVPVTPPPGFESYFGSGPHFRFLKDKGEAEASAVEGIRVFPEADTPEDALRLLMPKGETTVGFAEAREAALEQLYEALDADPEIGGIIGYSEGAAAAATLIYDEHERAKSEGYVPRIKAAIFFMGWPAISETGPVLSDEVEDLLEVQSLHIVGANDPYKDGALALYNLFDDNMVVFFDSAGGHTIPRHGKLLQELVQAVRDLVSNIPVHEPTMVAKRLDSAVNIPDLSALKLAEE
;
A
#
# COMPACT_ATOMS: atom_id res chain seq x y z
N MET A 1 -9.05 9.53 -13.44
CA MET A 1 -7.79 8.92 -12.95
C MET A 1 -7.93 7.41 -12.90
N LYS A 2 -6.88 6.64 -13.25
CA LYS A 2 -6.89 5.18 -13.11
C LYS A 2 -6.17 4.74 -11.82
N PHE A 3 -6.81 3.84 -11.08
CA PHE A 3 -6.33 3.33 -9.79
C PHE A 3 -5.91 1.86 -9.87
N LEU A 4 -4.72 1.54 -9.36
CA LEU A 4 -4.31 0.15 -9.08
C LEU A 4 -4.89 -0.30 -7.74
N CYS A 5 -5.57 -1.44 -7.71
CA CYS A 5 -6.33 -1.92 -6.56
C CYS A 5 -5.70 -3.18 -5.95
N LEU A 6 -5.30 -3.08 -4.68
CA LEU A 6 -4.63 -4.13 -3.89
C LEU A 6 -5.55 -4.65 -2.77
N HIS A 7 -5.91 -5.92 -2.84
CA HIS A 7 -6.70 -6.59 -1.81
C HIS A 7 -5.92 -6.79 -0.49
N GLY A 8 -6.63 -7.02 0.62
CA GLY A 8 -6.01 -7.35 1.91
C GLY A 8 -5.45 -8.77 1.99
N ALA A 9 -4.76 -9.07 3.09
CA ALA A 9 -4.20 -10.39 3.34
C ALA A 9 -5.28 -11.47 3.28
N TYR A 10 -4.90 -12.66 2.81
CA TYR A 10 -5.83 -13.77 2.55
C TYR A 10 -6.96 -13.38 1.58
N GLY A 11 -6.71 -12.42 0.69
CA GLY A 11 -7.70 -11.93 -0.28
C GLY A 11 -7.49 -12.49 -1.68
N ASN A 12 -8.42 -12.15 -2.57
CA ASN A 12 -8.30 -12.39 -4.00
C ASN A 12 -9.10 -11.35 -4.80
N ILE A 13 -8.82 -11.23 -6.10
CA ILE A 13 -9.49 -10.27 -6.99
C ILE A 13 -11.02 -10.41 -6.97
N PRO A 14 -11.63 -11.60 -7.11
CA PRO A 14 -13.09 -11.72 -7.12
C PRO A 14 -13.74 -11.15 -5.86
N THR A 15 -13.19 -11.47 -4.68
CA THR A 15 -13.70 -10.99 -3.39
C THR A 15 -13.53 -9.48 -3.28
N PHE A 16 -12.37 -8.94 -3.66
CA PHE A 16 -12.11 -7.51 -3.55
C PHE A 16 -12.96 -6.67 -4.51
N ARG A 17 -13.22 -7.18 -5.72
CA ARG A 17 -14.19 -6.58 -6.65
C ARG A 17 -15.59 -6.50 -6.05
N VAL A 18 -16.03 -7.54 -5.34
CA VAL A 18 -17.32 -7.51 -4.63
C VAL A 18 -17.30 -6.47 -3.51
N GLN A 19 -16.21 -6.39 -2.74
CA GLN A 19 -16.07 -5.43 -1.63
C GLN A 19 -16.13 -3.97 -2.11
N LEU A 20 -15.40 -3.63 -3.18
CA LEU A 20 -15.38 -2.26 -3.74
C LEU A 20 -16.53 -1.96 -4.72
N GLY A 21 -17.24 -2.99 -5.19
CA GLY A 21 -18.22 -2.91 -6.28
C GLY A 21 -19.17 -1.70 -6.22
N PRO A 22 -19.90 -1.48 -5.11
CA PRO A 22 -20.82 -0.34 -5.01
C PRO A 22 -20.16 1.03 -5.20
N MET A 23 -18.93 1.20 -4.69
CA MET A 23 -18.17 2.44 -4.85
C MET A 23 -17.68 2.60 -6.30
N ILE A 24 -17.17 1.52 -6.88
CA ILE A 24 -16.67 1.47 -8.26
C ILE A 24 -17.79 1.81 -9.25
N GLU A 25 -18.95 1.17 -9.14
CA GLU A 25 -20.10 1.44 -10.01
C GLU A 25 -20.49 2.92 -10.01
N LEU A 26 -20.50 3.55 -8.83
CA LEU A 26 -20.84 4.97 -8.68
C LEU A 26 -19.77 5.90 -9.24
N LEU A 27 -18.49 5.53 -9.17
CA LEU A 27 -17.38 6.33 -9.70
C LEU A 27 -17.19 6.17 -11.21
N GLU A 28 -17.36 4.95 -11.75
CA GLU A 28 -17.29 4.65 -13.18
C GLU A 28 -18.48 5.24 -13.94
N SER A 29 -19.69 5.19 -13.36
CA SER A 29 -20.91 5.76 -13.98
C SER A 29 -20.80 7.26 -14.25
N THR A 30 -19.97 7.98 -13.50
CA THR A 30 -19.68 9.40 -13.68
C THR A 30 -18.31 9.67 -14.31
N SER A 31 -17.62 8.62 -14.79
CA SER A 31 -16.26 8.69 -15.36
C SER A 31 -15.25 9.40 -14.45
N SER A 32 -15.46 9.35 -13.13
CA SER A 32 -14.59 10.00 -12.15
C SER A 32 -13.27 9.22 -11.99
N ALA A 33 -13.35 7.89 -12.01
CA ALA A 33 -12.20 7.00 -11.87
C ALA A 33 -12.41 5.68 -12.62
N SER A 34 -11.32 4.95 -12.88
CA SER A 34 -11.29 3.58 -13.38
C SER A 34 -10.33 2.73 -12.54
N PHE A 35 -10.51 1.40 -12.56
CA PHE A 35 -9.88 0.52 -11.57
C PHE A 35 -9.23 -0.71 -12.22
N GLU A 36 -7.94 -0.89 -11.98
CA GLU A 36 -7.17 -2.07 -12.35
C GLU A 36 -6.91 -2.92 -11.11
N PHE A 37 -7.20 -4.21 -11.16
CA PHE A 37 -7.04 -5.11 -10.01
C PHE A 37 -5.91 -6.09 -10.27
N ILE A 38 -4.98 -6.20 -9.35
CA ILE A 38 -3.93 -7.22 -9.40
C ILE A 38 -4.07 -8.21 -8.26
N GLN A 39 -3.53 -9.40 -8.47
CA GLN A 39 -3.56 -10.51 -7.52
C GLN A 39 -2.21 -10.54 -6.78
N GLY A 40 -2.22 -10.58 -5.44
CA GLY A 40 -1.00 -10.80 -4.67
C GLY A 40 -0.30 -12.10 -5.10
N ARG A 41 1.04 -12.10 -5.14
CA ARG A 41 1.85 -13.24 -5.64
C ARG A 41 2.13 -14.32 -4.59
N VAL A 42 1.82 -14.07 -3.32
CA VAL A 42 2.11 -15.01 -2.23
C VAL A 42 0.88 -15.86 -1.94
N PRO A 43 0.82 -17.14 -2.34
CA PRO A 43 -0.29 -18.00 -1.98
C PRO A 43 -0.28 -18.27 -0.47
N VAL A 44 -1.46 -18.29 0.14
CA VAL A 44 -1.61 -18.54 1.57
C VAL A 44 -2.83 -19.42 1.84
N THR A 45 -2.77 -20.21 2.90
CA THR A 45 -3.92 -20.96 3.42
C THR A 45 -4.38 -20.28 4.70
N PRO A 46 -5.68 -19.89 4.81
CA PRO A 46 -6.24 -19.45 6.08
C PRO A 46 -6.00 -20.47 7.20
N PRO A 47 -5.78 -20.05 8.46
CA PRO A 47 -5.66 -21.01 9.53
C PRO A 47 -6.93 -21.83 9.72
N PRO A 48 -6.80 -23.03 10.31
CA PRO A 48 -7.93 -23.84 10.68
C PRO A 48 -8.96 -23.05 11.51
N GLY A 49 -10.22 -23.03 11.06
CA GLY A 49 -11.33 -22.34 11.73
C GLY A 49 -11.63 -20.93 11.22
N PHE A 50 -10.78 -20.36 10.37
CA PHE A 50 -10.98 -19.03 9.76
C PHE A 50 -11.35 -19.07 8.28
N GLU A 51 -11.58 -20.25 7.71
CA GLU A 51 -11.85 -20.43 6.28
C GLU A 51 -13.11 -19.67 5.85
N SER A 52 -14.13 -19.63 6.71
CA SER A 52 -15.36 -18.87 6.45
C SER A 52 -15.18 -17.36 6.58
N TYR A 53 -14.24 -16.91 7.41
CA TYR A 53 -13.96 -15.48 7.63
C TYR A 53 -13.31 -14.85 6.40
N PHE A 54 -12.33 -15.53 5.80
CA PHE A 54 -11.64 -15.06 4.59
C PHE A 54 -12.37 -15.42 3.28
N GLY A 55 -13.47 -16.17 3.37
CA GLY A 55 -14.29 -16.54 2.23
C GLY A 55 -13.63 -17.60 1.33
N SER A 56 -14.15 -17.74 0.11
CA SER A 56 -13.70 -18.79 -0.82
C SER A 56 -12.30 -18.50 -1.36
N GLY A 57 -11.43 -19.50 -1.28
CA GLY A 57 -10.10 -19.46 -1.88
C GLY A 57 -10.12 -19.58 -3.42
N PRO A 58 -8.94 -19.54 -4.07
CA PRO A 58 -7.61 -19.42 -3.47
C PRO A 58 -7.37 -18.07 -2.80
N HIS A 59 -6.50 -18.04 -1.79
CA HIS A 59 -6.17 -16.85 -1.01
C HIS A 59 -4.72 -16.45 -1.23
N PHE A 60 -4.47 -15.14 -1.22
CA PHE A 60 -3.15 -14.59 -1.48
C PHE A 60 -2.84 -13.40 -0.58
N ARG A 61 -1.56 -13.04 -0.57
CA ARG A 61 -0.98 -11.88 0.09
C ARG A 61 -0.08 -11.13 -0.88
N PHE A 62 0.12 -9.83 -0.64
CA PHE A 62 1.13 -9.03 -1.32
C PHE A 62 2.47 -9.09 -0.61
N LEU A 63 2.44 -9.15 0.73
CA LEU A 63 3.62 -9.21 1.55
C LEU A 63 3.85 -10.65 2.00
N LYS A 64 5.05 -11.17 1.71
CA LYS A 64 5.45 -12.50 2.16
C LYS A 64 5.69 -12.47 3.66
N ASP A 65 4.92 -13.27 4.39
CA ASP A 65 5.18 -13.50 5.81
C ASP A 65 6.40 -14.45 5.97
N LYS A 66 6.98 -14.51 7.18
CA LYS A 66 8.16 -15.32 7.55
C LYS A 66 7.95 -16.85 7.48
N GLY A 67 6.93 -17.32 6.77
CA GLY A 67 6.52 -18.74 6.75
C GLY A 67 5.62 -19.13 7.91
N GLU A 68 5.24 -18.18 8.78
CA GLU A 68 4.35 -18.38 9.91
C GLU A 68 2.91 -17.97 9.59
N ALA A 69 2.36 -18.48 8.48
CA ALA A 69 0.96 -18.24 8.13
C ALA A 69 -0.03 -18.65 9.27
N GLU A 70 0.42 -19.52 10.18
CA GLU A 70 -0.27 -19.85 11.44
C GLU A 70 -0.14 -18.75 12.51
N ALA A 71 1.00 -18.07 12.64
CA ALA A 71 1.13 -16.94 13.56
C ALA A 71 0.31 -15.74 13.07
N SER A 72 0.41 -15.34 11.81
CA SER A 72 -0.24 -14.11 11.30
C SER A 72 -1.77 -14.12 11.36
N ALA A 73 -2.42 -15.28 11.33
CA ALA A 73 -3.88 -15.33 11.45
C ALA A 73 -4.40 -15.82 12.82
N VAL A 74 -3.51 -16.26 13.72
CA VAL A 74 -3.74 -16.12 15.18
C VAL A 74 -3.51 -14.67 15.64
N GLU A 75 -2.67 -13.90 14.92
CA GLU A 75 -2.52 -12.44 15.07
C GLU A 75 -3.73 -11.63 14.57
N GLY A 76 -4.63 -12.26 13.81
CA GLY A 76 -5.98 -11.73 13.55
C GLY A 76 -6.86 -11.62 14.82
N ILE A 77 -6.33 -11.98 15.98
CA ILE A 77 -6.90 -11.76 17.31
C ILE A 77 -5.89 -11.06 18.25
N ARG A 78 -4.90 -10.32 17.72
CA ARG A 78 -4.17 -9.37 18.56
C ARG A 78 -5.05 -8.14 18.70
N VAL A 79 -5.69 -8.01 19.86
CA VAL A 79 -6.09 -6.70 20.36
C VAL A 79 -4.83 -5.85 20.34
N PHE A 80 -4.84 -4.74 19.61
CA PHE A 80 -3.72 -3.81 19.63
C PHE A 80 -3.37 -3.48 21.08
N PRO A 81 -2.09 -3.55 21.47
CA PRO A 81 -1.70 -3.27 22.84
C PRO A 81 -2.05 -1.82 23.16
N GLU A 82 -2.56 -1.58 24.37
CA GLU A 82 -2.70 -0.21 24.86
C GLU A 82 -1.31 0.44 24.89
N ALA A 83 -1.17 1.56 24.18
CA ALA A 83 0.05 2.33 24.07
C ALA A 83 -0.30 3.83 24.01
N ASP A 84 0.70 4.68 24.21
CA ASP A 84 0.50 6.14 24.21
C ASP A 84 0.25 6.69 22.80
N THR A 85 0.83 6.06 21.78
CA THR A 85 0.66 6.44 20.36
C THR A 85 0.42 5.22 19.46
N PRO A 86 -0.15 5.42 18.26
CA PRO A 86 -0.26 4.37 17.25
C PRO A 86 1.09 3.73 16.87
N GLU A 87 2.15 4.53 16.81
CA GLU A 87 3.52 4.10 16.53
C GLU A 87 4.04 3.16 17.61
N ASP A 88 3.82 3.51 18.89
CA ASP A 88 4.21 2.67 20.03
C ASP A 88 3.43 1.36 20.06
N ALA A 89 2.14 1.40 19.70
CA ALA A 89 1.32 0.19 19.61
C ALA A 89 1.88 -0.78 18.54
N LEU A 90 2.32 -0.27 17.38
CA LEU A 90 2.97 -1.07 16.35
C LEU A 90 4.33 -1.63 16.79
N ARG A 91 5.16 -0.83 17.46
CA ARG A 91 6.45 -1.31 18.00
C ARG A 91 6.27 -2.47 18.97
N LEU A 92 5.22 -2.44 19.79
CA LEU A 92 4.90 -3.54 20.72
C LEU A 92 4.44 -4.81 20.02
N LEU A 93 3.87 -4.71 18.82
CA LEU A 93 3.49 -5.85 17.98
C LEU A 93 4.69 -6.50 17.27
N MET A 94 5.76 -5.73 17.05
CA MET A 94 6.96 -6.21 16.37
C MET A 94 7.74 -7.23 17.22
N PRO A 95 8.23 -8.32 16.60
CA PRO A 95 9.04 -9.30 17.30
C PRO A 95 10.35 -8.67 17.80
N LYS A 96 10.70 -8.93 19.06
CA LYS A 96 11.96 -8.44 19.67
C LYS A 96 13.14 -9.34 19.28
N GLY A 97 14.21 -8.79 18.72
CA GLY A 97 15.49 -9.48 18.48
C GLY A 97 15.94 -9.50 17.01
N GLU A 98 16.77 -10.47 16.61
CA GLU A 98 17.28 -10.69 15.23
C GLU A 98 16.18 -11.02 14.19
N THR A 99 14.91 -10.80 14.54
CA THR A 99 13.73 -11.16 13.78
C THR A 99 13.36 -10.13 12.71
N THR A 100 14.24 -9.19 12.34
CA THR A 100 14.04 -8.29 11.19
C THR A 100 14.17 -9.01 9.85
N VAL A 101 14.64 -10.27 9.87
CA VAL A 101 14.76 -11.16 8.69
C VAL A 101 13.41 -11.32 7.99
N GLY A 102 13.30 -10.80 6.77
CA GLY A 102 12.15 -11.01 5.87
C GLY A 102 11.43 -9.74 5.43
N PHE A 103 11.57 -8.61 6.15
CA PHE A 103 10.95 -7.35 5.71
C PHE A 103 11.56 -6.85 4.40
N ALA A 104 12.88 -6.88 4.28
CA ALA A 104 13.58 -6.55 3.03
C ALA A 104 13.09 -7.41 1.85
N GLU A 105 13.05 -8.74 1.99
CA GLU A 105 12.58 -9.64 0.93
C GLU A 105 11.10 -9.40 0.57
N ALA A 106 10.24 -9.20 1.58
CA ALA A 106 8.82 -8.92 1.37
C ALA A 106 8.61 -7.58 0.65
N ARG A 107 9.39 -6.55 1.04
CA ARG A 107 9.41 -5.23 0.43
C ARG A 107 9.85 -5.32 -1.03
N GLU A 108 10.98 -5.97 -1.30
CA GLU A 108 11.52 -6.11 -2.66
C GLU A 108 10.53 -6.83 -3.59
N ALA A 109 9.97 -7.95 -3.16
CA ALA A 109 9.01 -8.72 -3.96
C ALA A 109 7.71 -7.93 -4.23
N ALA A 110 7.22 -7.16 -3.25
CA ALA A 110 6.06 -6.31 -3.43
C ALA A 110 6.35 -5.16 -4.39
N LEU A 111 7.48 -4.47 -4.23
CA LEU A 111 7.88 -3.37 -5.12
C LEU A 111 8.09 -3.87 -6.55
N GLU A 112 8.75 -5.02 -6.74
CA GLU A 112 8.89 -5.65 -8.06
C GLU A 112 7.52 -5.84 -8.73
N GLN A 113 6.58 -6.48 -8.03
CA GLN A 113 5.23 -6.69 -8.55
C GLN A 113 4.50 -5.37 -8.87
N LEU A 114 4.60 -4.37 -8.00
CA LEU A 114 3.88 -3.11 -8.15
C LEU A 114 4.47 -2.26 -9.28
N TYR A 115 5.80 -2.19 -9.39
CA TYR A 115 6.45 -1.50 -10.50
C TYR A 115 6.18 -2.20 -11.84
N GLU A 116 6.12 -3.53 -11.90
CA GLU A 116 5.69 -4.23 -13.11
C GLU A 116 4.26 -3.85 -13.54
N ALA A 117 3.32 -3.78 -12.58
CA ALA A 117 1.93 -3.38 -12.86
C ALA A 117 1.86 -1.93 -13.35
N LEU A 118 2.63 -1.06 -12.73
CA LEU A 118 2.82 0.31 -13.13
C LEU A 118 3.43 0.39 -14.55
N ASP A 119 4.48 -0.35 -14.87
CA ASP A 119 5.13 -0.31 -16.19
C ASP A 119 4.24 -0.88 -17.30
N ALA A 120 3.40 -1.86 -16.99
CA ALA A 120 2.41 -2.42 -17.90
C ALA A 120 1.30 -1.42 -18.25
N ASP A 121 0.98 -0.48 -17.34
CA ASP A 121 -0.05 0.53 -17.54
C ASP A 121 0.37 1.92 -17.02
N PRO A 122 0.95 2.75 -17.90
CA PRO A 122 1.36 4.11 -17.56
C PRO A 122 0.21 5.07 -17.20
N GLU A 123 -1.05 4.73 -17.47
CA GLU A 123 -2.20 5.56 -17.09
C GLU A 123 -2.53 5.47 -15.59
N ILE A 124 -1.98 4.46 -14.90
CA ILE A 124 -2.11 4.32 -13.45
C ILE A 124 -1.33 5.46 -12.77
N GLY A 125 -2.10 6.38 -12.19
CA GLY A 125 -1.62 7.48 -11.35
C GLY A 125 -2.24 7.50 -9.96
N GLY A 126 -3.10 6.53 -9.64
CA GLY A 126 -3.68 6.35 -8.32
C GLY A 126 -3.48 4.92 -7.81
N ILE A 127 -3.54 4.74 -6.49
CA ILE A 127 -3.48 3.42 -5.86
C ILE A 127 -4.54 3.27 -4.76
N ILE A 128 -5.10 2.08 -4.63
CA ILE A 128 -6.05 1.70 -3.58
C ILE A 128 -5.51 0.47 -2.88
N GLY A 129 -5.44 0.51 -1.56
CA GLY A 129 -5.05 -0.64 -0.75
C GLY A 129 -6.04 -0.90 0.36
N TYR A 130 -6.36 -2.17 0.60
CA TYR A 130 -7.15 -2.61 1.74
C TYR A 130 -6.27 -3.42 2.71
N SER A 131 -6.22 -3.05 4.00
CA SER A 131 -5.47 -3.79 5.02
C SER A 131 -4.00 -4.00 4.63
N GLU A 132 -3.50 -5.24 4.50
CA GLU A 132 -2.15 -5.50 3.96
C GLU A 132 -1.91 -4.89 2.57
N GLY A 133 -2.93 -4.83 1.71
CA GLY A 133 -2.81 -4.15 0.42
C GLY A 133 -2.51 -2.65 0.56
N ALA A 134 -2.94 -2.03 1.67
CA ALA A 134 -2.55 -0.65 1.99
C ALA A 134 -1.06 -0.55 2.38
N ALA A 135 -0.52 -1.53 3.13
CA ALA A 135 0.90 -1.57 3.43
C ALA A 135 1.74 -1.70 2.16
N ALA A 136 1.34 -2.58 1.23
CA ALA A 136 2.01 -2.72 -0.07
C ALA A 136 1.93 -1.43 -0.89
N ALA A 137 0.76 -0.78 -0.95
CA ALA A 137 0.58 0.49 -1.63
C ALA A 137 1.40 1.64 -1.02
N ALA A 138 1.41 1.74 0.31
CA ALA A 138 2.20 2.73 1.04
C ALA A 138 3.71 2.49 0.88
N THR A 139 4.14 1.23 0.80
CA THR A 139 5.53 0.84 0.52
C THR A 139 5.99 1.33 -0.85
N LEU A 140 5.14 1.24 -1.88
CA LEU A 140 5.42 1.82 -3.19
C LEU A 140 5.58 3.34 -3.11
N ILE A 141 4.65 4.04 -2.46
CA ILE A 141 4.69 5.51 -2.33
C ILE A 141 5.95 5.95 -1.56
N TYR A 142 6.27 5.24 -0.47
CA TYR A 142 7.48 5.50 0.31
C TYR A 142 8.75 5.29 -0.52
N ASP A 143 8.82 4.21 -1.30
CA ASP A 143 9.94 3.97 -2.22
C ASP A 143 10.05 5.04 -3.32
N GLU A 144 8.94 5.47 -3.93
CA GLU A 144 8.95 6.56 -4.92
C GLU A 144 9.46 7.88 -4.30
N HIS A 145 9.09 8.17 -3.05
CA HIS A 145 9.54 9.36 -2.31
C HIS A 145 11.05 9.32 -2.04
N GLU A 146 11.56 8.20 -1.55
CA GLU A 146 12.99 8.02 -1.29
C GLU A 146 13.81 8.11 -2.58
N ARG A 147 13.32 7.52 -3.68
CA ARG A 147 13.94 7.63 -5.00
C ARG A 147 13.85 9.04 -5.58
N ALA A 148 12.80 9.79 -5.29
CA ALA A 148 12.71 11.19 -5.72
C ALA A 148 13.82 12.03 -5.11
N LYS A 149 14.10 11.83 -3.81
CA LYS A 149 15.19 12.54 -3.10
C LYS A 149 16.58 12.09 -3.54
N SER A 150 16.79 10.78 -3.66
CA SER A 150 18.13 10.21 -3.88
C SER A 150 18.53 10.12 -5.36
N GLU A 151 17.58 9.87 -6.26
CA GLU A 151 17.81 9.60 -7.69
C GLU A 151 17.20 10.67 -8.60
N GLY A 152 16.41 11.60 -8.07
CA GLY A 152 15.60 12.52 -8.88
C GLY A 152 14.46 11.81 -9.62
N TYR A 153 14.01 10.66 -9.12
CA TYR A 153 12.85 9.94 -9.65
C TYR A 153 11.60 10.83 -9.62
N VAL A 154 10.73 10.70 -10.62
CA VAL A 154 9.44 11.39 -10.64
C VAL A 154 8.38 10.39 -10.16
N PRO A 155 7.81 10.56 -8.94
CA PRO A 155 6.79 9.65 -8.43
C PRO A 155 5.63 9.53 -9.41
N ARG A 156 5.16 8.32 -9.65
CA ARG A 156 4.04 8.07 -10.57
C ARG A 156 2.70 8.11 -9.84
N ILE A 157 2.67 7.69 -8.58
CA ILE A 157 1.45 7.74 -7.78
C ILE A 157 1.20 9.18 -7.34
N LYS A 158 0.03 9.70 -7.71
CA LYS A 158 -0.43 11.06 -7.40
C LYS A 158 -1.57 11.09 -6.40
N ALA A 159 -2.27 9.96 -6.22
CA ALA A 159 -3.26 9.81 -5.18
C ALA A 159 -3.35 8.39 -4.61
N ALA A 160 -3.71 8.29 -3.32
CA ALA A 160 -3.89 7.02 -2.64
C ALA A 160 -5.23 6.95 -1.89
N ILE A 161 -5.82 5.76 -1.84
CA ILE A 161 -7.00 5.47 -1.01
C ILE A 161 -6.68 4.23 -0.17
N PHE A 162 -6.70 4.38 1.16
CA PHE A 162 -6.39 3.30 2.08
C PHE A 162 -7.62 2.92 2.88
N PHE A 163 -8.02 1.65 2.79
CA PHE A 163 -9.08 1.08 3.62
C PHE A 163 -8.44 0.31 4.77
N MET A 164 -8.68 0.76 6.00
CA MET A 164 -8.22 0.10 7.24
C MET A 164 -6.77 -0.36 7.14
N GLY A 165 -5.92 0.56 6.70
CA GLY A 165 -4.60 0.26 6.18
C GLY A 165 -3.55 -0.04 7.25
N TRP A 166 -2.39 -0.51 6.80
CA TRP A 166 -1.18 -0.68 7.62
C TRP A 166 -0.05 0.15 7.01
N PRO A 167 0.94 0.60 7.81
CA PRO A 167 2.02 1.45 7.31
C PRO A 167 2.87 0.80 6.21
N ALA A 168 3.63 1.64 5.51
CA ALA A 168 4.67 1.18 4.59
C ALA A 168 5.70 0.29 5.32
N ILE A 169 6.40 -0.60 4.60
CA ILE A 169 7.50 -1.39 5.17
C ILE A 169 8.86 -0.94 4.59
N SER A 170 9.84 -0.82 5.47
CA SER A 170 11.27 -0.67 5.16
C SER A 170 11.98 -2.03 5.17
N GLU A 171 13.30 -2.02 5.06
CA GLU A 171 14.11 -3.24 5.22
C GLU A 171 14.05 -3.83 6.63
N THR A 172 13.72 -3.01 7.64
CA THR A 172 13.79 -3.37 9.06
C THR A 172 12.43 -3.52 9.73
N GLY A 173 11.35 -3.01 9.14
CA GLY A 173 10.01 -3.10 9.71
C GLY A 173 9.05 -2.05 9.15
N PRO A 174 7.90 -1.83 9.81
CA PRO A 174 6.99 -0.74 9.48
C PRO A 174 7.69 0.62 9.55
N VAL A 175 7.39 1.50 8.60
CA VAL A 175 7.83 2.89 8.61
C VAL A 175 6.85 3.69 9.46
N LEU A 176 7.39 4.42 10.45
CA LEU A 176 6.62 5.21 11.41
C LEU A 176 6.96 6.69 11.26
N SER A 177 5.97 7.56 11.49
CA SER A 177 6.09 9.00 11.25
C SER A 177 7.11 9.70 12.16
N ASP A 178 7.37 9.14 13.35
CA ASP A 178 8.36 9.63 14.31
C ASP A 178 9.78 9.11 14.03
N GLU A 179 9.96 8.28 13.00
CA GLU A 179 11.25 7.71 12.58
C GLU A 179 11.73 8.26 11.22
N VAL A 180 10.89 9.01 10.51
CA VAL A 180 11.20 9.62 9.20
C VAL A 180 11.45 11.11 9.34
N GLU A 181 12.34 11.65 8.50
CA GLU A 181 12.60 13.10 8.48
C GLU A 181 11.50 13.89 7.77
N ASP A 182 10.96 13.35 6.67
CA ASP A 182 9.91 13.99 5.88
C ASP A 182 8.70 13.06 5.73
N LEU A 183 7.51 13.62 5.91
CA LEU A 183 6.24 12.95 5.64
C LEU A 183 6.01 12.77 4.13
N LEU A 184 5.08 11.88 3.79
CA LEU A 184 4.71 11.60 2.41
C LEU A 184 3.79 12.69 1.85
N GLU A 185 4.26 13.37 0.79
CA GLU A 185 3.54 14.46 0.11
C GLU A 185 2.68 13.93 -1.06
N VAL A 186 1.74 13.03 -0.76
CA VAL A 186 0.81 12.47 -1.75
C VAL A 186 -0.63 12.64 -1.28
N GLN A 187 -1.49 13.14 -2.17
CA GLN A 187 -2.92 13.31 -1.89
C GLN A 187 -3.52 11.95 -1.49
N SER A 188 -4.06 11.83 -0.30
CA SER A 188 -4.52 10.53 0.19
C SER A 188 -5.80 10.59 1.01
N LEU A 189 -6.64 9.57 0.84
CA LEU A 189 -7.86 9.35 1.61
C LEU A 189 -7.70 8.10 2.46
N HIS A 190 -7.78 8.25 3.78
CA HIS A 190 -7.62 7.16 4.75
C HIS A 190 -8.96 6.84 5.39
N ILE A 191 -9.53 5.69 5.04
CA ILE A 191 -10.78 5.18 5.58
C ILE A 191 -10.44 4.32 6.80
N VAL A 192 -10.87 4.77 7.97
CA VAL A 192 -10.62 4.07 9.24
C VAL A 192 -11.95 3.65 9.86
N GLY A 193 -12.00 2.43 10.41
CA GLY A 193 -13.15 1.96 11.19
C GLY A 193 -12.99 2.35 12.65
N ALA A 194 -13.90 3.16 13.20
CA ALA A 194 -13.87 3.50 14.63
C ALA A 194 -13.91 2.27 15.56
N ASN A 195 -14.51 1.18 15.11
CA ASN A 195 -14.61 -0.11 15.82
C ASN A 195 -13.65 -1.16 15.26
N ASP A 196 -12.69 -0.77 14.42
CA ASP A 196 -11.68 -1.68 13.89
C ASP A 196 -10.69 -2.05 15.00
N PRO A 197 -10.52 -3.35 15.33
CA PRO A 197 -9.51 -3.78 16.29
C PRO A 197 -8.08 -3.42 15.89
N TYR A 198 -7.85 -3.07 14.61
CA TYR A 198 -6.56 -2.70 14.05
C TYR A 198 -6.41 -1.20 13.75
N LYS A 199 -7.28 -0.36 14.32
CA LYS A 199 -7.32 1.09 14.02
C LYS A 199 -5.97 1.78 14.18
N ASP A 200 -5.14 1.37 15.14
CA ASP A 200 -3.86 2.03 15.40
C ASP A 200 -2.87 1.78 14.25
N GLY A 201 -2.95 0.63 13.56
CA GLY A 201 -2.21 0.42 12.31
C GLY A 201 -2.63 1.42 11.21
N ALA A 202 -3.92 1.71 11.10
CA ALA A 202 -4.44 2.68 10.13
C ALA A 202 -4.11 4.13 10.52
N LEU A 203 -4.11 4.44 11.82
CA LEU A 203 -3.69 5.75 12.32
C LEU A 203 -2.19 5.99 12.13
N ALA A 204 -1.34 4.98 12.38
CA ALA A 204 0.08 5.09 12.10
C ALA A 204 0.36 5.28 10.59
N LEU A 205 -0.41 4.62 9.72
CA LEU A 205 -0.32 4.88 8.28
C LEU A 205 -0.76 6.32 7.94
N TYR A 206 -1.85 6.81 8.55
CA TYR A 206 -2.31 8.19 8.37
C TYR A 206 -1.24 9.21 8.77
N ASN A 207 -0.59 9.00 9.93
CA ASN A 207 0.45 9.89 10.46
C ASN A 207 1.69 9.98 9.56
N LEU A 208 1.90 9.03 8.64
CA LEU A 208 3.02 9.03 7.71
C LEU A 208 2.85 10.05 6.56
N PHE A 209 1.66 10.63 6.37
CA PHE A 209 1.36 11.58 5.30
C PHE A 209 1.31 13.02 5.80
N ASP A 210 1.66 13.97 4.94
CA ASP A 210 1.56 15.40 5.26
C ASP A 210 0.10 15.82 5.52
N ASP A 211 -0.13 16.53 6.64
CA ASP A 211 -1.46 16.98 7.09
C ASP A 211 -2.22 17.83 6.05
N ASN A 212 -1.53 18.48 5.13
CA ASN A 212 -2.15 19.29 4.06
C ASN A 212 -2.58 18.46 2.84
N MET A 213 -2.14 17.21 2.75
CA MET A 213 -2.38 16.30 1.62
C MET A 213 -3.23 15.08 2.02
N VAL A 214 -3.54 14.91 3.30
CA VAL A 214 -4.24 13.74 3.82
C VAL A 214 -5.66 14.09 4.26
N VAL A 215 -6.61 13.19 3.95
CA VAL A 215 -7.99 13.27 4.42
C VAL A 215 -8.31 12.02 5.24
N PHE A 216 -8.76 12.22 6.47
CA PHE A 216 -9.29 11.17 7.33
C PHE A 216 -10.78 10.96 7.10
N PHE A 217 -11.21 9.72 6.89
CA PHE A 217 -12.60 9.33 6.73
C PHE A 217 -12.98 8.27 7.76
N ASP A 218 -13.82 8.64 8.74
CA ASP A 218 -14.36 7.68 9.70
C ASP A 218 -15.54 6.90 9.09
N SER A 219 -15.37 5.60 8.95
CA SER A 219 -16.43 4.71 8.48
C SER A 219 -17.40 4.28 9.58
N ALA A 220 -17.11 4.57 10.86
CA ALA A 220 -17.79 4.07 12.06
C ALA A 220 -17.89 2.52 12.14
N GLY A 221 -17.28 1.80 11.18
CA GLY A 221 -17.34 0.36 11.04
C GLY A 221 -16.21 -0.35 11.79
N GLY A 222 -16.16 -1.67 11.59
CA GLY A 222 -14.98 -2.47 11.96
C GLY A 222 -14.00 -2.56 10.80
N HIS A 223 -13.30 -3.69 10.68
CA HIS A 223 -12.40 -3.98 9.56
C HIS A 223 -13.14 -4.33 8.26
N THR A 224 -14.02 -3.45 7.78
CA THR A 224 -14.87 -3.69 6.61
C THR A 224 -15.08 -2.43 5.75
N ILE A 225 -15.20 -2.63 4.44
CA ILE A 225 -15.41 -1.53 3.48
C ILE A 225 -16.89 -1.10 3.50
N PRO A 226 -17.19 0.22 3.58
CA PRO A 226 -18.55 0.73 3.42
C PRO A 226 -19.16 0.38 2.06
N ARG A 227 -20.33 -0.26 2.05
CA ARG A 227 -20.95 -0.76 0.80
C ARG A 227 -22.36 -0.27 0.53
N HIS A 228 -23.02 0.39 1.47
CA HIS A 228 -24.43 0.78 1.34
C HIS A 228 -24.74 2.09 2.07
N GLY A 229 -25.91 2.67 1.76
CA GLY A 229 -26.50 3.79 2.50
C GLY A 229 -25.73 5.11 2.37
N LYS A 230 -25.95 6.00 3.33
CA LYS A 230 -25.39 7.36 3.35
C LYS A 230 -23.86 7.36 3.36
N LEU A 231 -23.27 6.45 4.14
CA LEU A 231 -21.81 6.36 4.28
C LEU A 231 -21.11 6.03 2.96
N LEU A 232 -21.70 5.16 2.12
CA LEU A 232 -21.18 4.90 0.78
C LEU A 232 -21.20 6.17 -0.08
N GLN A 233 -22.27 6.97 -0.01
CA GLN A 233 -22.38 8.20 -0.81
C GLN A 233 -21.34 9.24 -0.37
N GLU A 234 -21.11 9.36 0.94
CA GLU A 234 -20.07 10.23 1.51
C GLU A 234 -18.68 9.77 1.09
N LEU A 235 -18.40 8.46 1.13
CA LEU A 235 -17.15 7.88 0.64
C LEU A 235 -16.92 8.17 -0.85
N VAL A 236 -17.93 7.94 -1.69
CA VAL A 236 -17.85 8.23 -3.13
C VAL A 236 -17.58 9.71 -3.38
N GLN A 237 -18.20 10.61 -2.60
CA GLN A 237 -17.93 12.03 -2.72
C GLN A 237 -16.50 12.38 -2.31
N ALA A 238 -16.00 11.83 -1.21
CA ALA A 238 -14.62 12.02 -0.77
C ALA A 238 -13.61 11.55 -1.84
N VAL A 239 -13.88 10.43 -2.51
CA VAL A 239 -13.02 9.95 -3.61
C VAL A 239 -13.07 10.90 -4.82
N ARG A 240 -14.24 11.46 -5.16
CA ARG A 240 -14.35 12.46 -6.24
C ARG A 240 -13.59 13.74 -5.92
N ASP A 241 -13.67 14.20 -4.68
CA ASP A 241 -12.96 15.38 -4.21
C ASP A 241 -11.43 15.14 -4.26
N LEU A 242 -10.97 13.97 -3.80
CA LEU A 242 -9.57 13.54 -3.93
C LEU A 242 -9.10 13.62 -5.39
N VAL A 243 -9.82 13.00 -6.32
CA VAL A 243 -9.43 12.98 -7.75
C VAL A 243 -9.43 14.39 -8.36
N SER A 244 -10.36 15.26 -7.95
CA SER A 244 -10.49 16.61 -8.50
C SER A 244 -9.40 17.56 -8.00
N ASN A 245 -8.83 17.29 -6.82
CA ASN A 245 -7.78 18.11 -6.20
C ASN A 245 -6.37 17.82 -6.71
N ILE A 246 -6.19 16.79 -7.54
CA ILE A 246 -4.88 16.43 -8.08
C ILE A 246 -4.49 17.45 -9.16
N PRO A 247 -3.35 18.15 -9.00
CA PRO A 247 -2.89 19.10 -10.01
C PRO A 247 -2.71 18.38 -11.34
N VAL A 248 -3.33 18.91 -12.41
CA VAL A 248 -3.06 18.43 -13.77
C VAL A 248 -1.63 18.85 -14.11
N HIS A 249 -0.71 17.90 -14.12
CA HIS A 249 0.62 18.09 -14.70
C HIS A 249 0.70 17.39 -16.05
N GLU A 250 1.24 18.09 -17.05
CA GLU A 250 1.54 17.50 -18.36
C GLU A 250 2.48 16.31 -18.18
N PRO A 251 2.32 15.22 -18.97
CA PRO A 251 3.14 14.03 -18.82
C PRO A 251 4.60 14.35 -19.15
N THR A 252 5.44 14.50 -18.13
CA THR A 252 6.90 14.48 -18.30
C THR A 252 7.30 13.08 -18.72
N MET A 253 8.07 12.95 -19.79
CA MET A 253 8.60 11.66 -20.26
C MET A 253 9.25 10.90 -19.09
N VAL A 254 8.64 9.78 -18.70
CA VAL A 254 9.15 8.90 -17.66
C VAL A 254 10.46 8.28 -18.17
N ALA A 255 11.58 8.61 -17.53
CA ALA A 255 12.83 7.91 -17.77
C ALA A 255 12.61 6.43 -17.38
N LYS A 256 12.80 5.52 -18.33
CA LYS A 256 12.81 4.08 -18.04
C LYS A 256 13.82 3.81 -16.94
N ARG A 257 13.47 2.91 -16.01
CA ARG A 257 14.37 2.35 -15.00
C ARG A 257 15.65 1.90 -15.73
N LEU A 258 16.79 2.51 -15.40
CA LEU A 258 18.08 1.90 -15.68
C LEU A 258 18.16 0.75 -14.70
N ASP A 259 17.71 -0.43 -15.12
CA ASP A 259 17.85 -1.63 -14.31
C ASP A 259 19.31 -1.78 -13.92
N SER A 260 19.50 -2.09 -12.64
CA SER A 260 20.73 -2.46 -11.99
C SER A 260 21.43 -3.60 -12.73
N ALA A 261 22.18 -3.25 -13.76
CA ALA A 261 23.33 -3.97 -14.24
C ALA A 261 24.46 -2.95 -14.32
N VAL A 262 25.23 -2.84 -13.24
CA VAL A 262 26.57 -2.26 -13.30
C VAL A 262 27.38 -3.12 -14.28
N ASN A 263 27.33 -2.78 -15.56
CA ASN A 263 28.32 -3.27 -16.50
C ASN A 263 29.46 -2.26 -16.46
N ILE A 264 30.43 -2.56 -15.58
CA ILE A 264 31.71 -1.87 -15.47
C ILE A 264 32.26 -1.71 -16.90
N PRO A 265 32.68 -0.51 -17.33
CA PRO A 265 33.30 -0.37 -18.65
C PRO A 265 34.54 -1.26 -18.69
N ASP A 266 34.61 -2.11 -19.71
CA ASP A 266 35.77 -2.94 -20.02
C ASP A 266 37.04 -2.05 -20.06
N LEU A 267 37.92 -2.25 -19.08
CA LEU A 267 39.19 -1.54 -18.94
C LEU A 267 40.22 -1.93 -20.02
N SER A 268 39.83 -2.72 -21.03
CA SER A 268 40.68 -3.08 -22.18
C SER A 268 41.07 -1.89 -23.08
N ALA A 269 40.49 -0.70 -22.89
CA ALA A 269 40.80 0.49 -23.68
C ALA A 269 41.88 1.42 -23.08
N LEU A 270 42.40 1.15 -21.88
CA LEU A 270 43.57 1.87 -21.35
C LEU A 270 44.86 1.33 -21.99
N LYS A 271 45.06 1.66 -23.27
CA LYS A 271 46.39 1.64 -23.87
C LYS A 271 47.25 2.66 -23.12
N LEU A 272 48.19 2.16 -22.34
CA LEU A 272 49.38 2.90 -21.94
C LEU A 272 50.01 3.49 -23.21
N ALA A 273 50.09 4.81 -23.26
CA ALA A 273 50.95 5.49 -24.22
C ALA A 273 52.39 5.20 -23.79
N GLU A 274 53.09 4.37 -24.57
CA GLU A 274 54.54 4.34 -24.59
C GLU A 274 55.00 5.51 -25.47
N GLU A 275 55.62 6.52 -24.84
CA GLU A 275 56.67 7.37 -25.42
C GLU A 275 57.94 7.18 -24.59
#